data_AF-A0A9D1KBH8-F1
#
_entry.id   AF-A0A9D1KBH8-F1
#
_cell.length_a   1.000
_cell.length_b   1.000
_cell.length_c   1.000
_cell.angle_alpha   90.00
_cell.angle_beta   90.00
_cell.angle_gamma   90.00
#
_symmetry.space_group_name_H-M   'P 1'
#
loop_
_entity.id
_entity.type
_entity.pdbx_description
1 polymer ?
#
loop_
_entity_poly.entity_id
_entity_poly.type
_entity_poly.pdbx_seq_one_letter_code
_entity_poly.pdbx_strand_id
1 'polypeptide(L)'
;IAAKYGKINHPIGIDYRENHPCIYEKQLKLVPKVFSKDEEYEVVVPSMEETLAEKLCIIAESTKTDVLNTRTKDFYDIYHLHGGDYDLDKFSYYFEKMLQDRGKVRDIYSLNTDYLNNEFIEKHERVWESNKGHYEFLDDEVDLKGAVYYTKSTLKEQSQRIRQGKNKVYKI
;
A
#
# COMPACT_ATOMS: atom_id res chain seq x y z
N ILE A 1 11.14 1.93 21.22
CA ILE A 1 11.65 0.61 21.67
C ILE A 1 12.90 0.31 20.83
N ALA A 2 13.88 -0.46 21.28
CA ALA A 2 15.06 -0.80 20.47
C ALA A 2 15.34 -2.30 20.54
N ALA A 3 15.52 -2.94 19.39
CA ALA A 3 16.00 -4.32 19.33
C ALA A 3 17.51 -4.33 19.55
N LYS A 4 17.95 -5.19 20.47
CA LYS A 4 19.35 -5.39 20.79
C LYS A 4 19.72 -6.83 20.52
N TYR A 5 20.68 -7.05 19.63
CA TYR A 5 21.25 -8.37 19.36
C TYR A 5 22.78 -8.25 19.21
N GLY A 6 23.52 -8.69 20.24
CA GLY A 6 24.96 -8.51 20.30
C GLY A 6 25.35 -7.03 20.24
N LYS A 7 26.08 -6.63 19.18
CA LYS A 7 26.47 -5.24 18.91
C LYS A 7 25.43 -4.45 18.09
N ILE A 8 24.40 -5.12 17.56
CA ILE A 8 23.34 -4.48 16.78
C ILE A 8 22.36 -3.84 17.75
N ASN A 9 22.16 -2.53 17.63
CA ASN A 9 21.17 -1.78 18.37
C ASN A 9 20.38 -0.94 17.36
N HIS A 10 19.13 -1.34 17.09
CA HIS A 10 18.30 -0.69 16.08
C HIS A 10 17.00 -0.19 16.71
N PRO A 11 16.63 1.10 16.53
CA PRO A 11 15.37 1.62 17.01
C PRO A 11 14.20 0.95 16.25
N ILE A 12 13.18 0.55 17.00
CA ILE A 12 11.93 0.03 16.46
C ILE A 12 10.83 1.04 16.75
N GLY A 13 10.26 1.58 15.67
CA GLY A 13 9.00 2.31 15.70
C GLY A 13 7.84 1.33 15.73
N ILE A 14 6.93 1.49 16.70
CA ILE A 14 5.68 0.74 16.77
C ILE A 14 4.55 1.76 16.68
N ASP A 15 3.76 1.68 15.62
CA ASP A 15 2.49 2.40 15.50
C ASP A 15 1.38 1.45 15.96
N TYR A 16 0.59 1.88 16.95
CA TYR A 16 -0.51 1.10 17.52
C TYR A 16 -1.81 1.86 17.37
N ARG A 17 -2.83 1.17 16.85
CA ARG A 17 -4.20 1.67 16.73
C ARG A 17 -5.14 0.62 17.28
N GLU A 18 -5.89 0.99 18.31
CA GLU A 18 -6.80 0.08 19.02
C GLU A 18 -7.90 -0.48 18.10
N ASN A 19 -8.41 0.36 17.20
CA ASN A 19 -9.43 -0.03 16.21
C ASN A 19 -8.93 0.32 14.80
N HIS A 20 -8.04 -0.48 14.23
CA HIS A 20 -7.61 -0.26 12.83
C HIS A 20 -8.81 -0.54 11.89
N PRO A 21 -9.32 0.46 11.17
CA PRO A 21 -10.61 0.35 10.47
C PRO A 21 -10.60 -0.55 9.24
N CYS A 22 -9.44 -1.07 8.84
CA CYS A 22 -9.22 -1.68 7.53
C CYS A 22 -8.60 -3.10 7.62
N ILE A 23 -8.96 -3.88 8.65
CA ILE A 23 -8.63 -5.32 8.72
C ILE A 23 -9.94 -6.10 8.79
N TYR A 24 -10.29 -6.73 7.67
CA TYR A 24 -11.48 -7.54 7.46
C TYR A 24 -11.16 -9.03 7.45
N GLU A 25 -9.97 -9.41 6.97
CA GLU A 25 -9.49 -10.78 6.96
C GLU A 25 -8.14 -10.89 7.67
N LYS A 26 -8.06 -11.85 8.60
CA LYS A 26 -6.83 -12.13 9.35
C LYS A 26 -6.27 -13.46 8.87
N GLN A 27 -5.00 -13.46 8.50
CA GLN A 27 -4.27 -14.65 8.06
C GLN A 27 -3.12 -14.90 9.04
N LEU A 28 -2.83 -16.17 9.32
CA LEU A 28 -1.61 -16.57 10.02
C LEU A 28 -0.52 -16.76 8.97
N LYS A 29 0.64 -16.13 9.15
CA LYS A 29 1.83 -16.38 8.36
C LYS A 29 2.98 -16.79 9.27
N LEU A 30 3.66 -17.86 8.88
CA LEU A 30 4.90 -18.29 9.52
C LEU A 30 5.98 -17.25 9.26
N VAL A 31 6.67 -16.79 10.31
CA VAL A 31 7.83 -15.91 10.15
C VAL A 31 9.02 -16.74 9.66
N PRO A 32 9.68 -16.35 8.56
CA PRO A 32 10.85 -17.06 8.09
C PRO A 32 11.98 -16.99 9.12
N LYS A 33 12.67 -18.11 9.33
CA LYS A 33 13.87 -18.14 10.19
C LYS A 33 14.97 -17.32 9.56
N VAL A 34 15.39 -16.26 10.24
CA VAL A 34 16.51 -15.40 9.81
C VAL A 34 17.80 -15.88 10.45
N PHE A 35 17.74 -16.34 11.70
CA PHE A 35 18.88 -16.84 12.45
C PHE A 35 18.73 -18.32 12.81
N SER A 36 19.87 -18.99 13.01
CA SER A 36 19.94 -20.42 13.30
C SER A 36 19.28 -20.84 14.61
N LYS A 37 18.96 -19.89 15.49
CA LYS A 37 18.30 -20.12 16.78
C LYS A 37 16.86 -19.62 16.82
N ASP A 38 16.32 -19.16 15.69
CA ASP A 38 14.95 -18.68 15.64
C ASP A 38 13.99 -19.85 15.86
N GLU A 39 13.09 -19.68 16.83
CA GLU A 39 11.94 -20.55 17.02
C GLU A 39 10.89 -20.23 15.95
N GLU A 40 10.15 -21.25 15.51
CA GLU A 40 9.03 -21.05 14.59
C GLU A 40 7.89 -20.39 15.34
N TYR A 41 7.39 -19.28 14.78
CA TYR A 41 6.20 -18.64 15.28
C TYR A 41 5.40 -18.02 14.12
N GLU A 42 4.10 -17.94 14.33
CA GLU A 42 3.17 -17.34 13.38
C GLU A 42 2.80 -15.94 13.83
N VAL A 43 2.55 -15.06 12.86
CA VAL A 43 2.02 -13.73 13.07
C VAL A 43 0.69 -13.58 12.36
N VAL A 44 -0.22 -12.85 12.99
CA VAL A 44 -1.49 -12.46 12.36
C VAL A 44 -1.24 -11.25 11.47
N VAL A 45 -1.55 -11.38 10.19
CA VAL A 45 -1.37 -10.34 9.18
C VAL A 45 -2.65 -10.13 8.36
N PRO A 46 -2.86 -8.95 7.78
CA PRO A 46 -3.88 -8.76 6.75
C PRO A 46 -3.54 -9.57 5.49
N SER A 47 -4.55 -9.82 4.67
CA SER A 47 -4.36 -10.40 3.33
C SER A 47 -3.55 -9.47 2.41
N MET A 48 -3.03 -10.02 1.31
CA MET A 48 -2.30 -9.22 0.32
C MET A 48 -3.22 -8.22 -0.38
N GLU A 49 -4.47 -8.62 -0.64
CA GLU A 49 -5.52 -7.81 -1.20
C GLU A 49 -5.87 -6.61 -0.31
N GLU A 50 -5.94 -6.79 1.01
CA GLU A 50 -6.14 -5.69 1.97
C GLU A 50 -4.93 -4.75 2.02
N THR A 51 -3.72 -5.32 1.99
CA THR A 51 -2.49 -4.53 2.01
C THR A 51 -2.40 -3.63 0.76
N LEU A 52 -2.74 -4.18 -0.41
CA LEU A 52 -2.84 -3.42 -1.66
C LEU A 52 -3.97 -2.39 -1.63
N ALA A 53 -5.16 -2.77 -1.13
CA ALA A 53 -6.31 -1.88 -0.98
C ALA A 53 -6.02 -0.67 -0.10
N GLU A 54 -5.34 -0.86 1.03
CA GLU A 54 -5.01 0.24 1.95
C GLU A 54 -4.05 1.24 1.29
N LYS A 55 -2.99 0.74 0.64
CA LYS A 55 -2.03 1.58 -0.08
C LYS A 55 -2.71 2.37 -1.20
N LEU A 56 -3.54 1.70 -1.99
CA LEU A 56 -4.29 2.35 -3.05
C LEU A 56 -5.27 3.40 -2.50
N CYS A 57 -5.93 3.14 -1.37
CA CYS A 57 -6.80 4.11 -0.69
C CYS A 57 -6.04 5.34 -0.22
N ILE A 58 -4.84 5.19 0.35
CA ILE A 58 -4.01 6.33 0.77
C ILE A 58 -3.71 7.24 -0.42
N ILE A 59 -3.37 6.66 -1.57
CA ILE A 59 -3.14 7.43 -2.80
C ILE A 59 -4.44 8.07 -3.31
N ALA A 60 -5.54 7.33 -3.34
CA ALA A 60 -6.85 7.83 -3.76
C ALA A 60 -7.32 9.05 -2.93
N GLU A 61 -6.99 9.08 -1.64
CA GLU A 61 -7.32 10.17 -0.72
C GLU A 61 -6.36 11.37 -0.79
N SER A 62 -5.14 11.16 -1.25
CA SER A 62 -4.06 12.14 -1.21
C SER A 62 -4.01 13.00 -2.48
N THR A 63 -5.12 13.65 -2.82
CA THR A 63 -5.27 14.49 -4.04
C THR A 63 -4.81 15.93 -3.87
N LYS A 64 -4.33 16.31 -2.68
CA LYS A 64 -3.86 17.67 -2.39
C LYS A 64 -2.58 17.98 -3.16
N THR A 65 -2.70 18.78 -4.21
CA THR A 65 -1.59 19.15 -5.10
C THR A 65 -0.69 20.23 -4.51
N ASP A 66 -1.16 20.98 -3.52
CA ASP A 66 -0.42 22.01 -2.80
C ASP A 66 0.57 21.41 -1.78
N VAL A 67 0.19 20.29 -1.16
CA VAL A 67 1.02 19.59 -0.17
C VAL A 67 2.03 18.66 -0.85
N LEU A 68 3.24 18.54 -0.29
CA LEU A 68 4.20 17.53 -0.72
C LEU A 68 3.76 16.15 -0.19
N ASN A 69 3.54 15.21 -1.09
CA ASN A 69 3.26 13.83 -0.75
C ASN A 69 4.55 13.15 -0.26
N THR A 70 4.67 12.96 1.05
CA THR A 70 5.81 12.27 1.67
C THR A 70 5.68 10.74 1.65
N ARG A 71 4.55 10.23 1.18
CA ARG A 71 4.22 8.81 1.08
C ARG A 71 4.64 8.20 -0.26
N THR A 72 5.71 8.70 -0.89
CA THR A 72 6.14 8.22 -2.22
C THR A 72 6.48 6.72 -2.23
N LYS A 73 6.85 6.14 -1.09
CA LYS A 73 7.06 4.69 -0.93
C LYS A 73 5.81 3.83 -1.18
N ASP A 74 4.60 4.37 -0.99
CA ASP A 74 3.39 3.59 -1.28
C ASP A 74 3.25 3.31 -2.79
N PHE A 75 3.79 4.18 -3.66
CA PHE A 75 3.84 3.90 -5.11
C PHE A 75 4.78 2.73 -5.43
N TYR A 76 5.93 2.64 -4.74
CA TYR A 76 6.85 1.52 -4.87
C TYR A 76 6.21 0.21 -4.40
N ASP A 77 5.56 0.24 -3.23
CA ASP A 77 4.89 -0.92 -2.67
C ASP A 77 3.75 -1.41 -3.59
N ILE A 78 2.97 -0.51 -4.19
CA ILE A 78 1.93 -0.88 -5.17
C ILE A 78 2.57 -1.53 -6.39
N TYR A 79 3.64 -0.93 -6.94
CA TYR A 79 4.34 -1.49 -8.10
C TYR A 79 4.85 -2.91 -7.83
N HIS A 80 5.45 -3.16 -6.66
CA HIS A 80 5.98 -4.46 -6.29
C HIS A 80 4.90 -5.49 -5.93
N LEU A 81 3.93 -5.10 -5.10
CA LEU A 81 2.93 -6.04 -4.58
C LEU A 81 1.87 -6.41 -5.63
N HIS A 82 1.53 -5.50 -6.55
CA HIS A 82 0.51 -5.76 -7.57
C HIS A 82 0.98 -6.75 -8.64
N GLY A 83 2.29 -7.06 -8.70
CA GLY A 83 2.84 -8.16 -9.50
C GLY A 83 2.73 -9.54 -8.83
N GLY A 84 2.22 -9.63 -7.60
CA GLY A 84 2.07 -10.88 -6.84
C GLY A 84 0.83 -11.70 -7.22
N ASP A 85 0.70 -12.86 -6.58
CA ASP A 85 -0.44 -13.77 -6.72
C ASP A 85 -1.53 -13.43 -5.68
N TYR A 86 -2.59 -12.74 -6.11
CA TYR A 86 -3.73 -12.35 -5.29
C TYR A 86 -5.04 -12.40 -6.09
N ASP A 87 -6.16 -12.46 -5.38
CA ASP A 87 -7.48 -12.38 -6.00
C ASP A 87 -7.84 -10.92 -6.34
N LEU A 88 -7.90 -10.65 -7.64
CA LEU A 88 -8.16 -9.33 -8.19
C LEU A 88 -9.58 -8.80 -7.88
N ASP A 89 -10.59 -9.68 -7.79
CA ASP A 89 -11.96 -9.28 -7.41
C ASP A 89 -12.06 -8.97 -5.91
N LYS A 90 -11.32 -9.71 -5.10
CA LYS A 90 -11.21 -9.50 -3.65
C LYS A 90 -10.44 -8.23 -3.31
N PHE A 91 -9.39 -7.92 -4.07
CA PHE A 91 -8.71 -6.62 -4.01
C PHE A 91 -9.69 -5.47 -4.32
N SER A 92 -10.44 -5.55 -5.43
CA SER A 92 -11.48 -4.56 -5.75
C SER A 92 -12.54 -4.45 -4.64
N TYR A 93 -12.92 -5.57 -4.02
CA TYR A 93 -13.88 -5.58 -2.91
C TYR A 93 -13.36 -4.83 -1.68
N TYR A 94 -12.14 -5.14 -1.22
CA TYR A 94 -11.56 -4.44 -0.07
C TYR A 94 -11.26 -2.98 -0.36
N PHE A 95 -10.83 -2.65 -1.57
CA PHE A 95 -10.63 -1.25 -1.97
C PHE A 95 -11.93 -0.44 -1.84
N GLU A 96 -13.05 -0.95 -2.37
CA GLU A 96 -14.37 -0.29 -2.22
C GLU A 96 -14.75 -0.13 -0.74
N LYS A 97 -14.57 -1.19 0.06
CA LYS A 97 -14.92 -1.21 1.48
C LYS A 97 -14.09 -0.20 2.28
N MET A 98 -12.79 -0.14 2.05
CA MET A 98 -11.90 0.81 2.73
C MET A 98 -12.20 2.26 2.39
N LEU A 99 -12.56 2.57 1.13
CA LEU A 99 -13.01 3.92 0.77
C LEU A 99 -14.26 4.34 1.56
N GLN A 100 -15.22 3.40 1.70
CA GLN A 100 -16.45 3.62 2.47
C GLN A 100 -16.14 3.82 3.97
N ASP A 101 -15.37 2.92 4.57
CA ASP A 101 -15.06 2.94 6.01
C ASP A 101 -14.20 4.16 6.42
N ARG A 102 -13.28 4.59 5.54
CA ARG A 102 -12.45 5.79 5.77
C ARG A 102 -13.20 7.08 5.48
N GLY A 103 -14.24 7.04 4.65
CA GLY A 103 -15.22 8.12 4.45
C GLY A 103 -14.71 9.39 3.74
N LYS A 104 -13.43 9.44 3.34
CA LYS A 104 -12.84 10.60 2.64
C LYS A 104 -13.19 10.63 1.15
N VAL A 105 -13.35 9.46 0.53
CA VAL A 105 -13.86 9.31 -0.84
C VAL A 105 -15.21 8.63 -0.73
N ARG A 106 -16.29 9.41 -0.90
CA ARG A 106 -17.67 8.90 -0.73
C ARG A 106 -18.23 8.24 -1.99
N ASP A 107 -17.66 8.57 -3.14
CA ASP A 107 -18.16 8.12 -4.43
C ASP A 107 -16.99 7.67 -5.33
N ILE A 108 -17.04 6.42 -5.79
CA ILE A 108 -16.05 5.84 -6.71
C ILE A 108 -15.99 6.62 -8.04
N TYR A 109 -17.07 7.29 -8.43
CA TYR A 109 -17.10 8.13 -9.63
C TYR A 109 -16.36 9.46 -9.44
N SER A 110 -16.15 9.90 -8.19
CA SER A 110 -15.41 11.12 -7.89
C SER A 110 -13.89 10.95 -7.81
N LEU A 111 -13.39 9.72 -7.94
CA LEU A 111 -11.95 9.44 -7.97
C LEU A 111 -11.28 10.14 -9.17
N ASN A 112 -10.41 11.09 -8.86
CA ASN A 112 -9.57 11.78 -9.83
C ASN A 112 -8.15 11.22 -9.80
N THR A 113 -7.64 10.80 -10.96
CA THR A 113 -6.27 10.27 -11.11
C THR A 113 -5.36 11.21 -11.93
N ASP A 114 -5.87 12.35 -12.38
CA ASP A 114 -5.16 13.24 -13.30
C ASP A 114 -4.05 14.02 -12.61
N TYR A 115 -4.11 14.13 -11.28
CA TYR A 115 -3.02 14.68 -10.47
C TYR A 115 -1.76 13.78 -10.51
N LEU A 116 -1.89 12.48 -10.83
CA LEU A 116 -0.76 11.58 -11.06
C LEU A 116 -0.23 11.82 -12.48
N ASN A 117 0.62 12.83 -12.63
CA ASN A 117 1.15 13.32 -13.90
C ASN A 117 2.64 13.74 -13.76
N ASN A 118 3.22 14.28 -14.83
CA ASN A 118 4.63 14.70 -14.82
C ASN A 118 4.93 15.79 -13.78
N GLU A 119 4.02 16.75 -13.56
CA GLU A 119 4.19 17.78 -12.53
C GLU A 119 4.29 17.15 -11.14
N PHE A 120 3.45 16.15 -10.85
CA PHE A 120 3.56 15.39 -9.62
C PHE A 120 4.89 14.66 -9.52
N ILE A 121 5.36 14.01 -10.58
CA ILE A 121 6.64 13.30 -10.59
C ILE A 121 7.79 14.26 -10.27
N GLU A 122 7.90 15.36 -11.01
CA GLU A 122 8.95 16.37 -10.82
C GLU A 122 8.93 16.95 -9.41
N LYS A 123 7.75 17.22 -8.85
CA LYS A 123 7.60 17.74 -7.48
C LYS A 123 8.09 16.76 -6.40
N HIS A 124 7.96 15.45 -6.63
CA HIS A 124 8.20 14.43 -5.60
C HIS A 124 9.49 13.62 -5.80
N GLU A 125 10.23 13.85 -6.88
CA GLU A 125 11.47 13.13 -7.22
C GLU A 125 12.48 13.12 -6.07
N ARG A 126 12.72 14.29 -5.43
CA ARG A 126 13.67 14.36 -4.30
C ARG A 126 13.24 13.52 -3.09
N VAL A 127 11.94 13.39 -2.86
CA VAL A 127 11.40 12.57 -1.77
C VAL A 127 11.56 11.09 -2.11
N TRP A 128 11.32 10.72 -3.37
CA TRP A 128 11.55 9.37 -3.87
C TRP A 128 13.02 8.95 -3.69
N GLU A 129 13.98 9.75 -4.15
CA GLU A 129 15.41 9.44 -4.00
C GLU A 129 15.83 9.34 -2.53
N SER A 130 15.32 10.22 -1.67
CA SER A 130 15.56 10.11 -0.23
C SER A 130 14.96 8.84 0.37
N ASN A 131 13.78 8.41 -0.09
CA ASN A 131 13.13 7.19 0.37
C ASN A 131 13.83 5.94 -0.13
N LYS A 132 14.31 5.92 -1.38
CA LYS A 132 15.12 4.83 -1.93
C LYS A 132 16.34 4.54 -1.05
N GLY A 133 17.10 5.58 -0.71
CA GLY A 133 18.28 5.43 0.14
C GLY A 133 17.97 5.07 1.59
N HIS A 134 16.84 5.52 2.14
CA HIS A 134 16.49 5.28 3.55
C HIS A 134 15.81 3.92 3.78
N TYR A 135 15.03 3.44 2.82
CA TYR A 135 14.23 2.23 2.94
C TYR A 135 14.77 1.05 2.13
N GLU A 136 15.96 1.18 1.53
CA GLU A 136 16.64 0.12 0.78
C GLU A 136 15.69 -0.62 -0.17
N PHE A 137 15.13 0.13 -1.13
CA PHE A 137 14.28 -0.48 -2.15
C PHE A 137 15.02 -1.67 -2.78
N LEU A 138 14.33 -2.80 -2.91
CA LEU A 138 14.91 -4.07 -3.34
C LEU A 138 15.39 -4.06 -4.80
N ASP A 139 14.89 -3.10 -5.59
CA ASP A 139 15.22 -2.91 -6.99
C ASP A 139 15.50 -1.44 -7.31
N ASP A 140 16.71 -1.17 -7.82
CA ASP A 140 17.13 0.17 -8.25
C ASP A 140 16.51 0.57 -9.59
N GLU A 141 15.99 -0.37 -10.37
CA GLU A 141 15.48 -0.13 -11.73
C GLU A 141 14.12 0.59 -11.75
N VAL A 142 13.35 0.54 -10.67
CA VAL A 142 12.06 1.24 -10.59
C VAL A 142 12.30 2.72 -10.33
N ASP A 143 11.88 3.57 -11.28
CA ASP A 143 11.85 5.02 -11.13
C ASP A 143 10.47 5.51 -10.62
N LEU A 144 10.43 6.74 -10.12
CA LEU A 144 9.18 7.32 -9.59
C LEU A 144 8.11 7.38 -10.70
N LYS A 145 8.51 7.71 -11.93
CA LYS A 145 7.62 7.84 -13.07
C LYS A 145 6.86 6.55 -13.37
N GLY A 146 7.58 5.43 -13.45
CA GLY A 146 7.03 4.10 -13.64
C GLY A 146 6.07 3.73 -12.51
N ALA A 147 6.49 3.92 -11.26
CA ALA A 147 5.66 3.61 -10.10
C ALA A 147 4.37 4.45 -10.05
N VAL A 148 4.44 5.74 -10.36
CA VAL A 148 3.29 6.66 -10.42
C VAL A 148 2.31 6.27 -11.53
N TYR A 149 2.79 6.02 -12.75
CA TYR A 149 1.90 5.65 -13.85
C TYR A 149 1.31 4.24 -13.69
N TYR A 150 2.05 3.33 -13.08
CA TYR A 150 1.53 2.02 -12.73
C TYR A 150 0.39 2.16 -11.71
N THR A 151 0.63 2.90 -10.63
CA THR A 151 -0.40 3.16 -9.60
C THR A 151 -1.62 3.86 -10.17
N LYS A 152 -1.44 4.82 -11.09
CA LYS A 152 -2.53 5.46 -11.83
C LYS A 152 -3.38 4.44 -12.59
N SER A 153 -2.73 3.49 -13.25
CA SER A 153 -3.39 2.42 -14.01
C SER A 153 -4.16 1.48 -13.09
N THR A 154 -3.54 1.02 -11.99
CA THR A 154 -4.19 0.21 -10.97
C THR A 154 -5.42 0.92 -10.37
N LEU A 155 -5.30 2.20 -10.02
CA LEU A 155 -6.41 2.98 -9.48
C LEU A 155 -7.60 3.04 -10.46
N LYS A 156 -7.32 3.25 -11.75
CA LYS A 156 -8.34 3.24 -12.80
C LYS A 156 -8.98 1.87 -12.98
N GLU A 157 -8.18 0.81 -12.98
CA GLU A 157 -8.65 -0.56 -13.11
C GLU A 157 -9.61 -0.91 -11.96
N GLN A 158 -9.15 -0.78 -10.70
CA GLN A 158 -9.96 -1.13 -9.54
C GLN A 158 -11.26 -0.31 -9.49
N SER A 159 -11.19 0.99 -9.82
CA SER A 159 -12.38 1.84 -9.94
C SER A 159 -13.35 1.33 -11.01
N GLN A 160 -12.85 0.92 -12.18
CA GLN A 160 -13.69 0.39 -13.25
C GLN A 160 -14.30 -0.96 -12.87
N ARG A 161 -13.56 -1.84 -12.20
CA ARG A 161 -14.05 -3.15 -11.73
C ARG A 161 -15.20 -2.99 -10.73
N ILE A 162 -15.07 -2.06 -9.79
CA ILE A 162 -16.12 -1.70 -8.83
C ILE A 162 -17.36 -1.19 -9.57
N ARG A 163 -17.20 -0.27 -10.53
CA ARG A 163 -18.31 0.27 -11.34
C ARG A 163 -19.03 -0.81 -12.15
N GLN A 164 -18.31 -1.84 -12.59
CA GLN A 164 -18.86 -3.00 -13.30
C GLN A 164 -19.50 -4.04 -12.36
N GLY A 165 -19.38 -3.86 -11.04
CA GLY A 165 -19.90 -4.80 -10.05
C GLY A 165 -19.14 -6.14 -10.00
N LYS A 166 -17.91 -6.21 -10.54
CA LYS A 166 -17.13 -7.46 -10.57
C LYS A 166 -16.80 -7.98 -9.17
N ASN A 167 -16.61 -7.05 -8.24
CA ASN A 167 -16.29 -7.34 -6.84
C ASN A 167 -17.50 -7.81 -6.00
N LYS A 168 -18.73 -7.84 -6.55
CA LYS A 168 -19.95 -8.20 -5.82
C LYS A 168 -20.12 -9.71 -5.60
N VAL A 169 -19.20 -10.52 -6.12
CA VAL A 169 -19.07 -11.94 -5.76
C VAL A 169 -18.68 -12.12 -4.29
N TYR A 170 -18.02 -11.12 -3.71
CA TYR A 170 -17.65 -11.08 -2.30
C TYR A 170 -18.71 -10.37 -1.46
N LYS A 171 -19.04 -10.98 -0.30
CA LYS A 171 -19.88 -10.43 0.75
C LYS A 171 -19.27 -10.83 2.09
N ILE A 172 -19.22 -9.90 3.04
CA ILE A 172 -18.88 -10.16 4.45
C ILE A 172 -20.18 -10.05 5.24
#